data_AF-A0A4S0VT14-F1
#
_entry.id   AF-A0A4S0VT14-F1
#
_cell.length_a   1.000
_cell.length_b   1.000
_cell.length_c   1.000
_cell.angle_alpha   90.00
_cell.angle_beta   90.00
_cell.angle_gamma   90.00
#
_symmetry.space_group_name_H-M   'P 1'
#
loop_
_entity.id
_entity.type
_entity.pdbx_description
1 polymer ?
#
loop_
_entity_poly.entity_id
_entity_poly.type
_entity_poly.pdbx_seq_one_letter_code
_entity_poly.pdbx_strand_id
1 'polypeptide(L)'
;MKIVWDEPKRLANIDKHGLDFAALDDEFFLASTIRAAKAGRFMAIGRIVSGVVAVVFARLGSEGISIVSMRPANQTERRLFDGEN
;
A
#
# COMPACT_ATOMS: atom_id res chain seq x y z
N MET A 1 -5.44 11.47 8.30
CA MET A 1 -5.38 10.15 8.99
C MET A 1 -3.93 9.91 9.40
N LYS A 2 -3.62 9.14 10.47
CA LYS A 2 -2.19 8.84 10.77
C LYS A 2 -1.71 7.65 9.97
N ILE A 3 -0.66 7.83 9.16
CA ILE A 3 0.02 6.74 8.46
C ILE A 3 1.31 6.46 9.24
N VAL A 4 1.48 5.23 9.71
CA VAL A 4 2.64 4.83 10.50
C VAL A 4 3.21 3.50 10.03
N TRP A 5 4.43 3.20 10.44
CA TRP A 5 5.09 1.93 10.21
C TRP A 5 6.18 1.72 11.27
N ASP A 6 6.64 0.48 11.40
CA ASP A 6 7.85 0.19 12.16
C ASP A 6 9.06 0.51 11.27
N GLU A 7 10.02 1.30 11.75
CA GLU A 7 11.17 1.69 10.93
C GLU A 7 12.01 0.51 10.41
N PRO A 8 12.28 -0.56 11.18
CA PRO A 8 12.95 -1.75 10.65
C PRO A 8 12.19 -2.39 9.48
N LYS A 9 10.85 -2.31 9.48
CA LYS A 9 10.01 -2.85 8.41
C LYS A 9 10.08 -1.99 7.16
N ARG A 10 10.13 -0.66 7.31
CA ARG A 10 10.36 0.27 6.18
C ARG A 10 11.70 -0.02 5.51
N LEU A 11 12.77 -0.11 6.28
CA LEU A 11 14.11 -0.39 5.75
C LEU A 11 14.16 -1.74 5.03
N ALA A 12 13.60 -2.79 5.62
CA ALA A 12 13.51 -4.11 4.97
C ALA A 12 12.66 -4.08 3.68
N ASN A 13 11.63 -3.24 3.62
CA ASN A 13 10.83 -3.09 2.40
C ASN A 13 11.59 -2.36 1.30
N ILE A 14 12.35 -1.31 1.65
CA ILE A 14 13.21 -0.58 0.72
C ILE A 14 14.26 -1.54 0.13
N ASP A 15 14.96 -2.30 0.97
CA ASP A 15 15.96 -3.27 0.51
C ASP A 15 15.35 -4.31 -0.44
N LYS A 16 14.16 -4.83 -0.10
CA LYS A 16 13.52 -5.90 -0.87
C LYS A 16 12.84 -5.43 -2.16
N HIS A 17 12.27 -4.22 -2.16
CA HIS A 17 11.35 -3.76 -3.21
C HIS A 17 11.75 -2.43 -3.86
N GLY A 18 12.75 -1.73 -3.32
CA GLY A 18 13.16 -0.40 -3.79
C GLY A 18 12.10 0.68 -3.58
N LEU A 19 11.11 0.43 -2.71
CA LEU A 19 9.97 1.32 -2.47
C LEU A 19 9.90 1.71 -1.00
N ASP A 20 9.78 3.01 -0.78
CA ASP A 20 9.74 3.62 0.53
C ASP A 20 8.29 3.93 0.96
N PHE A 21 7.90 3.48 2.15
CA PHE A 21 6.59 3.79 2.75
C PHE A 21 6.37 5.30 2.92
N ALA A 22 7.44 6.07 3.09
CA ALA A 22 7.37 7.53 3.22
C ALA A 22 6.87 8.24 1.95
N ALA A 23 6.75 7.53 0.83
CA ALA A 23 6.12 8.05 -0.39
C ALA A 23 4.58 8.00 -0.36
N LEU A 24 3.98 7.43 0.70
CA LEU A 24 2.54 7.27 0.83
C LEU A 24 1.93 8.39 1.67
N ASP A 25 0.85 8.97 1.18
CA ASP A 25 0.05 10.00 1.85
C ASP A 25 -1.45 9.68 1.78
N ASP A 26 -2.28 10.54 2.35
CA ASP A 26 -3.72 10.36 2.37
C ASP A 26 -4.31 10.34 0.94
N GLU A 27 -3.75 11.10 -0.01
CA GLU A 27 -4.21 11.15 -1.41
C GLU A 27 -4.01 9.81 -2.13
N PHE A 28 -2.88 9.14 -1.91
CA PHE A 28 -2.65 7.79 -2.43
C PHE A 28 -3.77 6.82 -2.02
N PHE A 29 -4.18 6.83 -0.74
CA PHE A 29 -5.23 5.93 -0.27
C PHE A 29 -6.61 6.31 -0.79
N LEU A 30 -6.91 7.60 -0.93
CA LEU A 30 -8.17 8.08 -1.52
C LEU A 30 -8.32 7.70 -2.99
N ALA A 31 -7.23 7.68 -3.74
CA ALA A 31 -7.20 7.30 -5.15
C ALA A 31 -7.04 5.78 -5.39
N SER A 32 -6.82 4.99 -4.34
CA SER A 32 -6.53 3.55 -4.47
C SER A 32 -7.79 2.67 -4.49
N THR A 33 -7.71 1.56 -5.22
CA THR A 33 -8.65 0.45 -5.05
C THR A 33 -8.31 -0.30 -3.76
N ILE A 34 -9.22 -0.26 -2.78
CA ILE A 34 -9.05 -0.94 -1.48
C ILE A 34 -9.76 -2.30 -1.48
N ARG A 35 -9.06 -3.35 -1.07
CA ARG A 35 -9.65 -4.69 -0.87
C ARG A 35 -9.20 -5.34 0.43
N ALA A 36 -10.00 -6.28 0.92
CA ALA A 36 -9.61 -7.13 2.05
C ALA A 36 -8.43 -8.04 1.66
N ALA A 37 -7.52 -8.24 2.61
CA ALA A 37 -6.40 -9.18 2.53
C ALA A 37 -6.50 -10.22 3.65
N LYS A 38 -5.50 -11.11 3.76
CA LYS A 38 -5.47 -12.16 4.79
C LYS A 38 -5.24 -11.56 6.19
N ALA A 39 -5.76 -12.25 7.21
CA ALA A 39 -5.52 -11.96 8.62
C ALA A 39 -5.90 -10.52 9.05
N GLY A 40 -7.09 -10.05 8.64
CA GLY A 40 -7.62 -8.74 9.06
C GLY A 40 -6.89 -7.54 8.48
N ARG A 41 -6.06 -7.74 7.45
CA ARG A 41 -5.35 -6.69 6.72
C ARG A 41 -6.12 -6.23 5.50
N PHE A 42 -5.69 -5.12 4.94
CA PHE A 42 -6.21 -4.54 3.71
C PHE A 42 -5.07 -4.38 2.70
N MET A 43 -5.44 -4.28 1.44
CA MET A 43 -4.54 -3.97 0.34
C MET A 43 -5.09 -2.76 -0.42
N ALA A 44 -4.28 -1.72 -0.54
CA ALA A 44 -4.49 -0.61 -1.44
C ALA A 44 -3.69 -0.86 -2.72
N ILE A 45 -4.35 -0.77 -3.87
CA ILE A 45 -3.69 -0.80 -5.18
C ILE A 45 -3.86 0.60 -5.77
N GLY A 46 -2.75 1.27 -6.03
CA GLY A 46 -2.75 2.67 -6.42
C GLY A 46 -1.52 3.05 -7.23
N ARG A 47 -1.54 4.24 -7.82
CA ARG A 47 -0.46 4.76 -8.65
C ARG A 47 0.42 5.72 -7.86
N ILE A 48 1.73 5.58 -8.05
CA ILE A 48 2.77 6.53 -7.65
C ILE A 48 3.58 6.92 -8.88
N VAL A 49 4.55 7.83 -8.72
CA VAL A 49 5.42 8.31 -9.82
C VAL A 49 6.11 7.15 -10.56
N SER A 50 6.56 6.13 -9.85
CA SER A 50 7.27 4.97 -10.44
C SER A 50 6.35 3.86 -10.98
N GLY A 51 5.03 4.01 -10.89
CA GLY A 51 4.05 3.07 -11.44
C GLY A 51 2.97 2.64 -10.44
N VAL A 52 2.29 1.52 -10.74
CA VAL A 52 1.24 0.98 -9.88
C VAL A 52 1.84 0.06 -8.82
N VAL A 53 1.44 0.28 -7.56
CA VAL A 53 1.92 -0.45 -6.38
C VAL A 53 0.77 -1.10 -5.63
N ALA A 54 1.08 -2.19 -4.94
CA ALA A 54 0.21 -2.83 -3.96
C ALA A 54 0.78 -2.61 -2.56
N VAL A 55 0.00 -1.95 -1.70
CA VAL A 55 0.34 -1.61 -0.32
C VAL A 55 -0.54 -2.42 0.61
N VAL A 56 0.07 -3.26 1.46
CA VAL A 56 -0.64 -3.97 2.52
C VAL A 56 -0.59 -3.13 3.78
N PHE A 57 -1.73 -2.94 4.43
CA PHE A 57 -1.83 -2.17 5.67
C PHE A 57 -2.84 -2.80 6.64
N ALA A 58 -2.75 -2.39 7.91
CA ALA A 58 -3.73 -2.72 8.94
C ALA A 58 -4.31 -1.42 9.51
N ARG A 59 -5.58 -1.46 9.97
CA ARG A 59 -6.18 -0.32 10.67
C ARG A 59 -5.64 -0.22 12.10
N LEU A 60 -5.39 1.00 12.56
CA LEU A 60 -5.09 1.34 13.94
C LEU A 60 -6.29 2.10 14.52
N GLY A 61 -7.26 1.33 15.02
CA GLY A 61 -8.54 1.88 15.46
C GLY A 61 -9.26 2.67 14.36
N SER A 62 -9.74 3.86 14.72
CA SER A 62 -10.38 4.82 13.80
C SER A 62 -9.44 5.92 13.30
N GLU A 63 -8.24 6.06 13.87
CA GLU A 63 -7.41 7.27 13.68
C GLU A 63 -6.27 7.09 12.68
N GLY A 64 -5.92 5.85 12.34
CA GLY A 64 -4.76 5.61 11.48
C GLY A 64 -4.67 4.24 10.84
N ILE A 65 -3.60 4.07 10.08
CA ILE A 65 -3.21 2.83 9.42
C ILE A 65 -1.73 2.55 9.65
N SER A 66 -1.39 1.27 9.74
CA SER A 66 -0.02 0.79 9.82
C SER A 66 0.37 0.10 8.52
N ILE A 67 1.41 0.58 7.85
CA ILE A 67 1.93 -0.01 6.62
C ILE A 67 2.70 -1.29 6.95
N VAL A 68 2.37 -2.35 6.23
CA VAL A 68 2.96 -3.69 6.41
C VAL A 68 3.93 -4.02 5.27
N SER A 69 3.58 -3.69 4.03
CA SER A 69 4.46 -3.91 2.87
C SER A 69 4.05 -3.04 1.69
N MET A 70 4.99 -2.73 0.81
CA MET A 70 4.76 -2.00 -0.43
C MET A 70 5.60 -2.63 -1.53
N ARG A 71 4.96 -3.02 -2.63
CA ARG A 71 5.62 -3.64 -3.77
C ARG A 71 4.99 -3.19 -5.09
N PRO A 72 5.67 -3.38 -6.23
CA PRO A 72 5.02 -3.26 -7.53
C PRO A 72 3.77 -4.15 -7.61
N ALA A 73 2.70 -3.62 -8.19
CA ALA A 73 1.50 -4.39 -8.46
C ALA A 73 1.79 -5.47 -9.51
N ASN A 74 1.21 -6.66 -9.38
CA ASN A 74 1.27 -7.66 -10.45
C ASN A 74 0.29 -7.32 -11.58
N GLN A 75 0.28 -8.09 -12.66
CA GLN A 75 -0.57 -7.80 -13.82
C GLN A 75 -2.06 -7.78 -13.47
N THR A 76 -2.52 -8.74 -12.66
CA THR A 76 -3.92 -8.81 -12.22
C THR A 76 -4.31 -7.62 -11.36
N GLU A 77 -3.44 -7.17 -10.46
CA GLU A 77 -3.65 -5.99 -9.63
C GLU A 77 -3.70 -4.70 -10.46
N ARG A 78 -2.86 -4.59 -11.50
CA ARG A 78 -2.91 -3.44 -12.42
C ARG A 78 -4.23 -3.38 -13.18
N ARG A 79 -4.67 -4.49 -13.79
CA ARG A 79 -5.97 -4.56 -14.48
C ARG A 79 -7.12 -4.16 -13.56
N LEU A 80 -7.11 -4.68 -12.33
CA LEU A 80 -8.10 -4.32 -11.31
C LEU A 80 -8.10 -2.81 -11.00
N PHE A 81 -6.93 -2.17 -10.97
CA PHE A 81 -6.83 -0.73 -10.74
C PHE A 81 -7.25 0.10 -11.95
N ASP A 82 -6.85 -0.30 -13.15
CA ASP A 82 -7.17 0.39 -14.41
C ASP A 82 -8.63 0.20 -14.85
N GLY A 83 -9.41 -0.62 -14.13
CA GLY A 83 -10.83 -0.87 -14.41
C GLY A 83 -11.07 -1.86 -15.56
N GLU A 84 -10.04 -2.61 -15.96
CA GLU A 84 -10.11 -3.63 -16.99
C GLU A 84 -10.53 -4.97 -16.35
N ASN A 85 -11.76 -5.42 -16.65
CA ASN A 85 -12.26 -6.77 -16.30
C ASN A 85 -11.71 -7.83 -17.25
#